data_AF-X1H207-F1
#
_entry.id   AF-X1H207-F1
#
_cell.length_a   1.000
_cell.length_b   1.000
_cell.length_c   1.000
_cell.angle_alpha   90.00
_cell.angle_beta   90.00
_cell.angle_gamma   90.00
#
_symmetry.space_group_name_H-M   'P 1'
#
loop_
_entity.id
_entity.type
_entity.pdbx_description
1 polymer ?
#
loop_
_entity_poly.entity_id
_entity_poly.type
_entity_poly.pdbx_seq_one_letter_code
_entity_poly.pdbx_strand_id
1 'polypeptide(L)'
;PSNDGQRLLEEMLSFRQQLIQDAQAEPSKLIRWLYENQGVRRFDASNRLFLILIDLSNFFDSWKLKRAKPLLDSVITRYLDDAYSSPGRSLEFTWEGTDYKIVSDAIIIIKPRG
;
A
#
# COMPACT_ATOMS: atom_id res chain seq x y z
N PRO A 1 -12.36 30.32 -6.51
CA PRO A 1 -11.24 29.55 -7.11
C PRO A 1 -11.24 29.77 -8.63
N SER A 2 -10.09 29.95 -9.27
CA SER A 2 -10.05 29.99 -10.74
C SER A 2 -10.44 28.61 -11.30
N ASN A 3 -11.10 28.58 -12.46
CA ASN A 3 -11.53 27.32 -13.11
C ASN A 3 -10.37 26.33 -13.27
N ASP A 4 -9.15 26.83 -13.49
CA ASP A 4 -7.94 26.01 -13.63
C ASP A 4 -7.56 25.30 -12.31
N GLY A 5 -7.72 25.97 -11.18
CA GLY A 5 -7.42 25.39 -9.86
C GLY A 5 -8.37 24.26 -9.49
N GLN A 6 -9.65 24.36 -9.88
CA GLN A 6 -10.62 23.28 -9.69
C GLN A 6 -10.32 22.08 -10.59
N ARG A 7 -10.02 22.33 -11.87
CA ARG A 7 -9.63 21.27 -12.82
C ARG A 7 -8.40 20.51 -12.34
N LEU A 8 -7.34 21.21 -11.92
CA LEU A 8 -6.13 20.57 -11.41
C LEU A 8 -6.44 19.68 -10.19
N LEU A 9 -7.31 20.14 -9.29
CA LEU A 9 -7.71 19.35 -8.12
C LEU A 9 -8.44 18.07 -8.54
N GLU A 10 -9.37 18.16 -9.50
CA GLU A 10 -10.09 17.00 -10.03
C GLU A 10 -9.17 15.99 -10.71
N GLU A 11 -8.21 16.47 -11.51
CA GLU A 11 -7.20 15.64 -12.17
C GLU A 11 -6.33 14.90 -11.12
N MET A 12 -5.88 15.61 -10.08
CA MET A 12 -5.11 15.00 -9.00
C MET A 12 -5.90 13.94 -8.22
N LEU A 13 -7.19 14.18 -7.98
CA LEU A 13 -8.05 13.21 -7.28
C LEU A 13 -8.28 11.97 -8.14
N SER A 14 -8.53 12.16 -9.43
CA SER A 14 -8.75 11.07 -10.39
C SER A 14 -7.50 10.21 -10.53
N PHE A 15 -6.33 10.85 -10.66
CA PHE A 15 -5.04 10.15 -10.71
C PHE A 15 -4.79 9.32 -9.44
N ARG A 16 -5.05 9.87 -8.25
CA ARG A 16 -4.89 9.13 -6.99
C ARG A 16 -5.81 7.91 -6.92
N GLN A 17 -7.05 8.04 -7.38
CA GLN A 17 -8.00 6.93 -7.38
C GLN A 17 -7.53 5.82 -8.33
N GLN A 18 -7.07 6.18 -9.53
CA GLN A 18 -6.51 5.22 -10.47
C GLN A 18 -5.29 4.51 -9.88
N LEU A 19 -4.36 5.25 -9.27
CA LEU A 19 -3.17 4.68 -8.64
C LEU A 19 -3.51 3.63 -7.56
N ILE A 20 -4.55 3.89 -6.77
CA ILE A 20 -5.02 2.93 -5.75
C ILE A 20 -5.57 1.67 -6.41
N GLN A 21 -6.39 1.83 -7.45
CA GLN A 21 -6.96 0.70 -8.19
C GLN A 21 -5.87 -0.14 -8.84
N ASP A 22 -4.88 0.49 -9.47
CA ASP A 22 -3.74 -0.17 -10.08
C ASP A 22 -2.93 -0.95 -9.04
N ALA A 23 -2.68 -0.35 -7.87
CA ALA A 23 -1.97 -1.00 -6.78
C ALA A 23 -2.76 -2.16 -6.13
N GLN A 24 -4.10 -2.09 -6.13
CA GLN A 24 -4.94 -3.20 -5.68
C GLN A 24 -4.97 -4.35 -6.69
N ALA A 25 -5.01 -4.04 -7.99
CA ALA A 25 -5.04 -5.03 -9.05
C ALA A 25 -3.68 -5.73 -9.24
N GLU A 26 -2.57 -4.98 -9.11
CA GLU A 26 -1.21 -5.47 -9.27
C GLU A 26 -0.28 -4.92 -8.17
N PRO A 27 -0.31 -5.50 -6.96
CA PRO A 27 0.45 -4.98 -5.82
C PRO A 27 1.97 -5.19 -5.95
N SER A 28 2.46 -6.04 -6.85
CA SER A 28 3.89 -6.39 -6.95
C SER A 28 4.77 -5.17 -7.22
N LYS A 29 4.28 -4.23 -8.04
CA LYS A 29 5.00 -2.98 -8.34
C LYS A 29 5.16 -2.12 -7.09
N LEU A 30 4.10 -1.98 -6.30
CA LEU A 30 4.13 -1.23 -5.05
C LEU A 30 5.04 -1.90 -4.03
N ILE A 31 4.92 -3.22 -3.87
CA ILE A 31 5.74 -4.00 -2.92
C ILE A 31 7.23 -3.85 -3.27
N ARG A 32 7.60 -4.05 -4.55
CA ARG A 32 8.97 -3.86 -5.01
C ARG A 32 9.46 -2.46 -4.68
N TRP A 33 8.70 -1.43 -5.05
CA TRP A 33 9.06 -0.04 -4.77
C TRP A 33 9.30 0.21 -3.27
N LEU A 34 8.47 -0.37 -2.39
CA LEU A 34 8.62 -0.25 -0.93
C LEU A 34 9.92 -0.87 -0.41
N TYR A 35 10.40 -1.96 -1.01
CA TYR A 35 11.70 -2.55 -0.63
C TYR A 35 12.89 -1.77 -1.20
N GLU A 36 12.79 -1.30 -2.45
CA GLU A 36 13.87 -0.58 -3.14
C GLU A 36 14.10 0.81 -2.55
N ASN A 37 13.05 1.45 -2.04
CA ASN A 37 13.10 2.82 -1.50
C ASN A 37 13.17 2.86 0.04
N GLN A 38 13.69 1.80 0.66
CA GLN A 38 13.96 1.78 2.09
C GLN A 38 15.10 2.75 2.43
N GLY A 39 14.95 3.49 3.53
CA GLY A 39 16.05 4.28 4.08
C GLY A 39 17.17 3.36 4.60
N VAL A 40 18.43 3.70 4.31
CA VAL A 40 19.62 2.87 4.62
C VAL A 40 19.64 2.29 6.04
N ARG A 41 19.34 3.10 7.06
CA ARG A 41 19.35 2.66 8.47
C ARG A 41 18.19 1.73 8.86
N ARG A 42 17.22 1.53 7.96
CA ARG A 42 16.02 0.70 8.14
C ARG A 42 15.94 -0.41 7.08
N PHE A 43 16.97 -0.54 6.24
CA PHE A 43 17.00 -1.59 5.24
C PHE A 43 16.96 -2.95 5.94
N ASP A 44 16.07 -3.79 5.45
CA ASP A 44 16.04 -5.21 5.74
C ASP A 44 15.28 -5.90 4.60
N ALA A 45 15.66 -7.16 4.34
CA ALA A 45 15.13 -7.98 3.26
C ALA A 45 14.29 -9.15 3.80
N SER A 46 13.75 -9.03 5.01
CA SER A 46 12.81 -10.04 5.54
C SER A 46 11.54 -10.08 4.69
N ASN A 47 10.86 -11.22 4.71
CA ASN A 47 9.47 -11.32 4.25
C ASN A 47 8.59 -10.34 5.04
N ARG A 48 7.68 -9.62 4.37
CA ARG A 48 6.79 -8.61 5.00
C ARG A 48 5.39 -8.67 4.45
N LEU A 49 4.43 -8.38 5.32
CA LEU A 49 3.06 -8.04 4.93
C LEU A 49 2.88 -6.54 5.14
N PHE A 50 2.70 -5.80 4.06
CA PHE A 50 2.50 -4.36 4.12
C PHE A 50 1.03 -4.02 4.37
N LEU A 51 0.80 -3.08 5.29
CA LEU A 51 -0.53 -2.49 5.49
C LEU A 51 -0.51 -1.06 4.95
N ILE A 52 -1.22 -0.84 3.86
CA ILE A 52 -1.32 0.46 3.20
C ILE A 52 -2.64 1.09 3.61
N LEU A 53 -2.58 2.14 4.42
CA LEU A 53 -3.76 2.79 4.97
C LEU A 53 -4.08 4.05 4.17
N ILE A 54 -5.32 4.20 3.74
CA ILE A 54 -5.76 5.31 2.90
C ILE A 54 -7.10 5.84 3.41
N ASP A 55 -7.14 7.12 3.80
CA ASP A 55 -8.38 7.86 4.04
C ASP A 55 -8.68 8.75 2.83
N LEU A 56 -9.73 8.41 2.06
CA LEU A 56 -10.10 9.15 0.84
C LEU A 56 -10.67 10.55 1.12
N SER A 57 -11.07 10.83 2.37
CA SER A 57 -11.45 12.17 2.82
C SER A 57 -10.22 13.01 3.18
N ASN A 58 -9.16 12.40 3.72
CA ASN A 58 -7.92 13.08 4.02
C ASN A 58 -6.69 12.15 3.98
N PHE A 59 -6.00 12.15 2.84
CA PHE A 59 -4.79 11.34 2.63
C PHE A 59 -3.71 11.60 3.69
N PHE A 60 -3.53 12.84 4.15
CA PHE A 60 -2.53 13.19 5.17
C PHE A 60 -2.84 12.58 6.54
N ASP A 61 -4.11 12.29 6.81
CA ASP A 61 -4.58 11.70 8.07
C ASP A 61 -4.75 10.18 8.00
N SER A 62 -4.36 9.54 6.90
CA SER A 62 -4.49 8.08 6.74
C SER A 62 -3.79 7.30 7.86
N TRP A 63 -2.74 7.88 8.47
CA TRP A 63 -2.07 7.30 9.63
C TRP A 63 -3.00 7.09 10.84
N LYS A 64 -4.08 7.87 10.96
CA LYS A 64 -5.06 7.74 12.06
C LYS A 64 -5.83 6.42 11.99
N LEU A 65 -5.92 5.80 10.80
CA LEU A 65 -6.53 4.48 10.61
C LEU A 65 -5.79 3.38 11.39
N LYS A 66 -4.52 3.60 11.76
CA LYS A 66 -3.77 2.69 12.65
C LYS A 66 -4.48 2.46 14.00
N ARG A 67 -5.29 3.42 14.44
CA ARG A 67 -6.05 3.34 15.70
C ARG A 67 -7.35 2.54 15.58
N ALA A 68 -7.81 2.25 14.37
CA ALA A 68 -8.99 1.43 14.12
C ALA A 68 -8.66 -0.06 14.27
N LYS A 69 -8.15 -0.45 15.44
CA LYS A 69 -7.66 -1.82 15.71
C LYS A 69 -8.65 -2.92 15.31
N PRO A 70 -9.97 -2.83 15.62
CA PRO A 70 -10.93 -3.86 15.18
C PRO A 70 -11.03 -4.02 13.66
N LEU A 71 -10.89 -2.92 12.91
CA LEU A 71 -10.87 -2.96 11.44
C LEU A 71 -9.59 -3.65 10.94
N LEU A 72 -8.43 -3.29 11.50
CA LEU A 72 -7.16 -3.90 11.09
C LEU A 72 -7.15 -5.39 11.42
N ASP A 73 -7.55 -5.77 12.63
CA ASP A 73 -7.62 -7.17 13.07
C ASP A 73 -8.52 -7.99 12.13
N SER A 74 -9.70 -7.46 11.77
CA SER A 74 -10.63 -8.17 10.89
C SER A 74 -10.11 -8.32 9.45
N VAL A 75 -9.46 -7.28 8.91
CA VAL A 75 -8.90 -7.32 7.55
C VAL A 75 -7.68 -8.24 7.46
N ILE A 76 -6.78 -8.19 8.45
CA ILE A 76 -5.58 -9.05 8.50
C ILE A 76 -6.00 -10.51 8.66
N THR A 77 -6.93 -10.79 9.57
CA THR A 77 -7.42 -12.16 9.80
C THR A 77 -8.04 -12.72 8.52
N ARG A 78 -8.91 -11.96 7.85
CA ARG A 78 -9.50 -12.38 6.57
C ARG A 78 -8.43 -12.71 5.52
N TYR A 79 -7.42 -11.84 5.37
CA TYR A 79 -6.33 -12.09 4.43
C TYR A 79 -5.60 -13.40 4.73
N LEU A 80 -5.28 -13.67 6.00
CA LEU A 80 -4.56 -14.87 6.41
C LEU A 80 -5.42 -16.13 6.24
N ASP A 81 -6.72 -16.05 6.54
CA ASP A 81 -7.67 -17.15 6.34
C ASP A 81 -7.83 -17.48 4.84
N ASP A 82 -7.95 -16.46 3.99
CA ASP A 82 -8.12 -16.60 2.54
C ASP A 82 -6.84 -17.10 1.83
N ALA A 83 -5.67 -16.82 2.39
CA ALA A 83 -4.37 -17.20 1.83
C ALA A 83 -4.06 -18.71 1.95
N TYR A 84 -4.88 -19.47 2.69
CA TYR A 84 -4.69 -20.89 2.98
C TYR A 84 -3.22 -21.21 3.34
N SER A 85 -2.52 -21.98 2.50
CA SER A 85 -1.16 -22.45 2.74
C SER A 85 -0.06 -21.62 2.08
N SER A 86 -0.40 -20.56 1.32
CA SER A 86 0.58 -19.80 0.55
C SER A 86 0.33 -18.29 0.60
N PRO A 87 0.48 -17.65 1.79
CA PRO A 87 0.38 -16.20 1.91
C PRO A 87 1.50 -15.49 1.15
N GLY A 88 1.11 -14.41 0.47
CA GLY A 88 2.02 -13.55 -0.27
C GLY A 88 2.49 -14.11 -1.61
N ARG A 89 3.43 -13.36 -2.20
CA ARG A 89 3.90 -13.54 -3.57
C ARG A 89 5.42 -13.59 -3.55
N SER A 90 6.03 -14.48 -4.33
CA SER A 90 7.49 -14.46 -4.54
C SER A 90 7.85 -13.29 -5.45
N LEU A 91 8.74 -12.42 -4.97
CA LEU A 91 9.17 -11.23 -5.68
C LEU A 91 10.69 -11.08 -5.59
N GLU A 92 11.22 -10.33 -6.54
CA GLU A 92 12.61 -9.91 -6.60
C GLU A 92 12.68 -8.38 -6.65
N PHE A 93 13.67 -7.82 -5.95
CA PHE A 93 13.94 -6.38 -5.91
C PHE A 93 15.45 -6.13 -5.76
N THR A 94 15.90 -4.95 -6.18
CA THR A 94 17.32 -4.55 -6.10
C THR A 94 17.49 -3.42 -5.09
N TRP A 95 18.38 -3.58 -4.12
CA TRP A 95 18.72 -2.52 -3.18
C TRP A 95 20.24 -2.33 -3.14
N GLU A 96 20.68 -1.10 -3.43
CA GLU A 96 22.10 -0.72 -3.57
C GLU A 96 22.94 -1.71 -4.40
N GLY A 97 22.39 -2.12 -5.55
CA GLY A 97 23.07 -3.01 -6.50
C GLY A 97 23.09 -4.48 -6.10
N THR A 98 22.43 -4.86 -5.01
CA THR A 98 22.26 -6.25 -4.59
C THR A 98 20.82 -6.71 -4.83
N ASP A 99 20.66 -7.88 -5.44
CA ASP A 99 19.35 -8.48 -5.70
C ASP A 99 18.91 -9.36 -4.53
N TYR A 100 17.64 -9.23 -4.16
CA TYR A 100 17.01 -9.96 -3.07
C TYR A 100 15.75 -10.67 -3.55
N LYS A 101 15.48 -11.83 -2.96
CA LYS A 101 14.26 -12.60 -3.18
C LYS A 101 13.47 -12.69 -1.88
N ILE A 102 12.17 -12.39 -1.95
CA ILE A 102 11.28 -12.31 -0.80
C ILE A 102 9.91 -12.92 -1.12
N VAL A 103 9.21 -13.32 -0.06
CA VAL A 103 7.78 -13.61 -0.09
C VAL A 103 7.07 -12.48 0.64
N SER A 104 6.20 -11.75 -0.06
CA SER A 104 5.57 -10.55 0.50
C SER A 104 4.23 -10.24 -0.15
N ASP A 105 3.43 -9.44 0.54
CA ASP A 105 2.17 -8.94 0.02
C ASP A 105 1.81 -7.57 0.59
N ALA A 106 0.79 -6.94 0.03
CA ALA A 106 0.24 -5.67 0.51
C ALA A 106 -1.29 -5.74 0.66
N ILE A 107 -1.78 -5.35 1.84
CA ILE A 107 -3.20 -5.16 2.09
C ILE A 107 -3.49 -3.67 2.08
N ILE A 108 -4.31 -3.23 1.13
CA ILE A 108 -4.73 -1.83 0.99
C ILE A 108 -6.07 -1.63 1.69
N ILE A 109 -6.05 -0.84 2.78
CA ILE A 109 -7.20 -0.55 3.62
C ILE A 109 -7.67 0.86 3.33
N ILE A 110 -8.88 0.96 2.75
CA ILE A 110 -9.45 2.21 2.29
C ILE A 110 -10.61 2.58 3.21
N LYS A 111 -10.53 3.77 3.81
CA LYS A 111 -11.69 4.44 4.39
C LYS A 111 -12.34 5.30 3.28
N PRO A 112 -13.59 5.03 2.89
CA PRO A 112 -14.27 5.77 1.85
C PRO A 112 -14.57 7.20 2.32
N ARG A 113 -14.89 8.07 1.35
CA ARG A 113 -15.47 9.38 1.67
C ARG A 113 -16.84 9.14 2.31
N GLY A 114 -17.01 9.66 3.53
CA GLY A 114 -18.32 9.77 4.18
C GLY A 114 -19.14 10.90 3.60
#